data_AF-A0A382UHJ2-F1
#
_entry.id   AF-A0A382UHJ2-F1
#
_cell.length_a   1.000
_cell.length_b   1.000
_cell.length_c   1.000
_cell.angle_alpha   90.00
_cell.angle_beta   90.00
_cell.angle_gamma   90.00
#
_symmetry.space_group_name_H-M   'P 1'
#
loop_
_entity.id
_entity.type
_entity.pdbx_description
1 polymer ?
#
loop_
_entity_poly.entity_id
_entity_poly.type
_entity_poly.pdbx_seq_one_letter_code
_entity_poly.pdbx_strand_id
1 'polypeptide(L)'
;MSQRMSMWMRFGQPLEAVIDDYEPIFDGWQAGGVEAMLVGRLIFADSEGTPMNTAAFDPNPTIYADLGVEPPPAPSETLPDKRRQLVATLNDAKARGMQIYVFCPDAGQGPGGTGHRLADETSLAARVARGKDVMEAFP
;
A
#
# COMPACT_ATOMS: atom_id res chain seq x y z
N MET A 1 -8.83 33.56 15.21
CA MET A 1 -9.12 32.24 14.63
C MET A 1 -7.99 31.32 15.05
N SER A 2 -8.28 30.28 15.85
CA SER A 2 -7.27 29.27 16.19
C SER A 2 -7.01 28.44 14.93
N GLN A 3 -5.76 28.33 14.48
CA GLN A 3 -5.41 27.39 13.42
C GLN A 3 -5.70 25.97 13.94
N ARG A 4 -6.64 25.28 13.30
CA ARG A 4 -6.86 23.86 13.57
C ARG A 4 -5.62 23.12 13.09
N MET A 5 -4.92 22.43 13.98
CA MET A 5 -3.78 21.59 13.60
C MET A 5 -4.27 20.51 12.64
N SER A 6 -3.59 20.35 11.51
CA SER A 6 -3.78 19.18 10.65
C SER A 6 -2.82 18.08 11.08
N MET A 7 -3.38 16.88 11.26
CA MET A 7 -2.60 15.68 11.61
C MET A 7 -2.66 14.66 10.50
N TRP A 8 -1.57 13.90 10.37
CA TRP A 8 -1.44 12.81 9.43
C TRP A 8 -1.20 11.54 10.24
N MET A 9 -1.89 10.45 9.91
CA MET A 9 -1.76 9.19 10.63
C MET A 9 -1.02 8.14 9.79
N ARG A 10 -0.10 7.42 10.42
CA ARG A 10 0.51 6.25 9.78
C ARG A 10 -0.38 5.04 9.97
N PHE A 11 -0.90 4.54 8.86
CA PHE A 11 -1.54 3.24 8.73
C PHE A 11 -0.45 2.22 8.41
N GLY A 12 0.22 1.77 9.48
CA GLY A 12 1.39 0.88 9.42
C GLY A 12 1.05 -0.60 9.35
N GLN A 13 2.04 -1.44 9.66
CA GLN A 13 1.89 -2.89 9.68
C GLN A 13 1.71 -3.42 11.11
N PRO A 14 0.89 -4.47 11.30
CA PRO A 14 0.04 -5.12 10.28
C PRO A 14 -1.11 -4.21 9.82
N LEU A 15 -1.49 -4.31 8.54
CA LEU A 15 -2.59 -3.49 8.00
C LEU A 15 -3.92 -3.85 8.70
N GLU A 16 -4.04 -5.10 9.12
CA GLU A 16 -5.12 -5.70 9.89
C GLU A 16 -5.48 -4.90 11.15
N ALA A 17 -4.50 -4.26 11.80
CA ALA A 17 -4.75 -3.45 13.00
C ALA A 17 -5.67 -2.24 12.76
N VAL A 18 -5.88 -1.85 11.50
CA VAL A 18 -6.80 -0.77 11.13
C VAL A 18 -7.91 -1.26 10.22
N ILE A 19 -7.64 -2.08 9.19
CA ILE A 19 -8.70 -2.51 8.24
C ILE A 19 -9.80 -3.34 8.92
N ASP A 20 -9.51 -4.02 10.04
CA ASP A 20 -10.49 -4.88 10.70
C ASP A 20 -11.58 -4.09 11.45
N ASP A 21 -11.32 -2.83 11.79
CA ASP A 21 -12.25 -1.95 12.54
C ASP A 21 -12.13 -0.48 12.09
N TYR A 22 -12.03 -0.25 10.78
CA TYR A 22 -11.62 1.06 10.26
C TYR A 22 -12.62 2.19 10.53
N GLU A 23 -13.93 1.90 10.58
CA GLU A 23 -14.98 2.92 10.71
C GLU A 23 -14.86 3.73 12.02
N PRO A 24 -14.87 3.12 13.22
CA PRO A 24 -14.71 3.87 14.46
C PRO A 24 -13.31 4.48 14.60
N ILE A 25 -12.28 3.85 14.03
CA ILE A 25 -10.92 4.40 14.00
C ILE A 25 -10.90 5.71 13.20
N PHE A 26 -11.49 5.72 12.01
CA PHE A 26 -11.57 6.90 11.16
C PHE A 26 -12.43 8.00 11.79
N ASP A 27 -13.55 7.65 12.44
CA ASP A 27 -14.35 8.61 13.21
C ASP A 27 -13.50 9.30 14.29
N GLY A 28 -12.75 8.52 15.07
CA GLY A 28 -11.84 9.04 16.10
C GLY A 28 -10.73 9.91 15.52
N TRP A 29 -10.11 9.48 14.42
CA TRP A 29 -9.06 10.23 13.73
C TRP A 29 -9.58 11.58 13.21
N GLN A 30 -10.74 11.60 12.55
CA GLN A 30 -11.33 12.83 12.04
C GLN A 30 -11.79 13.77 13.16
N ALA A 31 -12.37 13.24 14.24
CA ALA A 31 -12.69 14.03 15.43
C ALA A 31 -11.43 14.68 16.02
N GLY A 32 -10.30 13.96 15.97
CA GLY A 32 -8.98 14.46 16.37
C GLY A 32 -8.37 15.50 15.41
N GLY A 33 -8.81 15.60 14.16
CA GLY A 33 -8.26 16.51 13.15
C GLY A 33 -7.26 15.86 12.18
N VAL A 34 -7.31 14.54 12.02
CA VAL A 34 -6.56 13.85 10.97
C VAL A 34 -7.20 14.12 9.60
N GLU A 35 -6.39 14.54 8.64
CA GLU A 35 -6.82 14.84 7.26
C GLU A 35 -6.17 13.95 6.21
N ALA A 36 -5.15 13.17 6.59
CA ALA A 36 -4.41 12.32 5.68
C ALA A 36 -3.90 11.06 6.38
N MET A 37 -3.73 10.01 5.59
CA MET A 37 -3.12 8.76 6.02
C MET A 37 -1.95 8.37 5.13
N LEU A 38 -0.93 7.83 5.76
CA LEU A 38 0.20 7.20 5.11
C LEU A 38 0.06 5.68 5.29
N VAL A 39 -0.38 4.99 4.24
CA VAL A 39 -0.67 3.56 4.20
C VAL A 39 0.53 2.78 3.71
N GLY A 40 0.95 1.77 4.46
CA GLY A 40 1.85 0.77 3.93
C GLY A 40 2.90 0.28 4.91
N ARG A 41 3.65 -0.75 4.53
CA ARG A 41 3.71 -1.43 3.23
C ARG A 41 2.43 -2.22 2.92
N LEU A 42 2.12 -2.39 1.64
CA LEU A 42 0.92 -3.08 1.13
C LEU A 42 1.08 -4.60 1.18
N ILE A 43 1.33 -5.12 2.39
CA ILE A 43 1.63 -6.52 2.68
C ILE A 43 0.86 -6.93 3.95
N PHE A 44 0.07 -8.00 3.85
CA PHE A 44 -0.70 -8.61 4.92
C PHE A 44 0.10 -9.65 5.70
N ALA A 45 -0.45 -10.07 6.84
CA ALA A 45 -0.13 -11.38 7.39
C ALA A 45 -0.71 -12.49 6.50
N ASP A 46 0.01 -13.61 6.38
CA ASP A 46 -0.48 -14.80 5.69
C ASP A 46 -1.56 -15.55 6.49
N SER A 47 -2.05 -16.67 5.96
CA SER A 47 -3.05 -17.52 6.60
C SER A 47 -2.56 -18.17 7.91
N GLU A 48 -1.26 -18.31 8.11
CA GLU A 48 -0.63 -18.81 9.35
C GLU A 48 -0.41 -17.69 10.38
N GLY A 49 -0.69 -16.43 10.02
CA GLY A 49 -0.53 -15.26 10.87
C GLY A 49 0.89 -14.66 10.85
N THR A 50 1.77 -15.10 9.95
CA THR A 50 3.10 -14.52 9.79
C THR A 50 2.97 -13.11 9.22
N PRO A 51 3.36 -12.06 9.96
CA PRO A 51 3.15 -10.69 9.55
C PRO A 51 4.02 -10.32 8.35
N MET A 52 3.51 -9.43 7.49
CA MET A 52 4.23 -8.87 6.34
C MET A 52 4.74 -9.94 5.35
N ASN A 53 3.95 -10.98 5.08
CA ASN A 53 4.34 -12.08 4.21
C ASN A 53 3.60 -12.08 2.86
N THR A 54 2.33 -11.65 2.82
CA THR A 54 1.49 -11.78 1.61
C THR A 54 1.18 -10.43 0.99
N ALA A 55 1.53 -10.23 -0.28
CA ALA A 55 1.23 -8.99 -1.00
C ALA A 55 -0.29 -8.72 -1.10
N ALA A 56 -0.67 -7.45 -0.94
CA ALA A 56 -2.08 -7.05 -0.89
C ALA A 56 -2.80 -7.03 -2.25
N PHE A 57 -2.10 -7.32 -3.35
CA PHE A 57 -2.63 -7.33 -4.71
C PHE A 57 -1.72 -8.19 -5.61
N ASP A 58 -2.22 -8.52 -6.81
CA ASP A 58 -1.43 -9.22 -7.82
C ASP A 58 -0.76 -8.20 -8.75
N PRO A 59 0.51 -8.38 -9.11
CA PRO A 59 1.21 -7.42 -9.97
C PRO A 59 0.61 -7.42 -11.38
N ASN A 60 0.48 -6.24 -11.99
CA ASN A 60 0.05 -6.12 -13.38
C ASN A 60 1.25 -6.28 -14.34
N PRO A 61 1.41 -7.40 -15.05
CA PRO A 61 2.60 -7.68 -15.86
C PRO A 61 2.82 -6.68 -17.01
N THR A 62 1.76 -6.01 -17.47
CA THR A 62 1.85 -5.00 -18.54
C THR A 62 2.71 -3.81 -18.11
N ILE A 63 2.59 -3.38 -16.85
CA ILE A 63 3.35 -2.23 -16.30
C ILE A 63 4.86 -2.51 -16.31
N TYR A 64 5.24 -3.75 -16.02
CA TYR A 64 6.64 -4.18 -15.98
C TYR A 64 7.21 -4.37 -17.39
N ALA A 65 6.41 -4.94 -18.30
CA ALA A 65 6.76 -5.06 -19.71
C ALA A 65 7.05 -3.70 -20.37
N ASP A 66 6.24 -2.67 -20.07
CA ASP A 66 6.44 -1.29 -20.56
C ASP A 66 7.81 -0.71 -20.15
N LEU A 67 8.39 -1.20 -19.05
CA LEU A 67 9.66 -0.76 -18.48
C LEU A 67 10.80 -1.76 -18.70
N GLY A 68 10.56 -2.84 -19.47
CA GLY A 68 11.58 -3.84 -19.81
C GLY A 68 12.09 -4.65 -18.61
N VAL A 69 11.27 -4.82 -17.58
CA VAL A 69 11.62 -5.55 -16.35
C VAL A 69 10.66 -6.70 -16.09
N GLU A 70 11.11 -7.70 -15.34
CA GLU A 70 10.27 -8.82 -14.91
C GLU A 70 9.32 -8.39 -13.77
N PRO A 71 8.04 -8.77 -13.82
CA PRO A 71 7.14 -8.55 -12.70
C PRO A 71 7.53 -9.39 -11.47
N PRO A 72 7.12 -8.95 -10.27
CA PRO A 72 7.13 -9.80 -9.09
C PRO A 72 6.35 -11.10 -9.35
N PRO A 73 6.70 -12.20 -8.66
CA PRO A 73 5.80 -13.34 -8.60
C PRO A 73 4.49 -12.92 -7.93
N ALA A 74 3.38 -13.44 -8.44
CA ALA A 74 2.11 -13.34 -7.73
C ALA A 74 2.24 -13.93 -6.31
N PRO A 75 1.56 -13.37 -5.30
CA PRO A 75 1.61 -13.91 -3.95
C PRO A 75 1.06 -15.36 -3.94
N SER A 76 1.65 -16.21 -3.09
CA SER A 76 1.25 -17.61 -2.95
C SER A 76 -0.17 -17.79 -2.40
N GLU A 77 -0.69 -16.76 -1.73
CA GLU A 77 -2.07 -16.68 -1.24
C GLU A 77 -2.71 -15.36 -1.66
N THR A 78 -3.99 -15.38 -2.02
CA THR A 78 -4.68 -14.19 -2.53
C THR A 78 -5.49 -13.43 -1.48
N LEU A 79 -5.84 -14.06 -0.34
CA LEU A 79 -6.54 -13.44 0.80
C LEU A 79 -7.70 -12.50 0.38
N PRO A 80 -8.68 -13.00 -0.40
CA PRO A 80 -9.66 -12.15 -1.10
C PRO A 80 -10.49 -11.26 -0.16
N ASP A 81 -10.81 -11.74 1.04
CA ASP A 81 -11.55 -10.96 2.04
C ASP A 81 -10.73 -9.78 2.55
N LYS A 82 -9.45 -10.00 2.92
CA LYS A 82 -8.53 -8.92 3.34
C LYS A 82 -8.31 -7.89 2.23
N ARG A 83 -8.17 -8.35 0.98
CA ARG A 83 -8.04 -7.45 -0.18
C ARG A 83 -9.27 -6.57 -0.35
N ARG A 84 -10.49 -7.14 -0.29
CA ARG A 84 -11.74 -6.37 -0.34
C ARG A 84 -11.84 -5.39 0.83
N GLN A 85 -11.49 -5.83 2.04
CA GLN A 85 -11.53 -4.99 3.23
C GLN A 85 -10.58 -3.78 3.11
N LEU A 86 -9.35 -3.99 2.62
CA LEU A 86 -8.41 -2.91 2.36
C LEU A 86 -8.97 -1.91 1.33
N VAL A 87 -9.49 -2.39 0.21
CA VAL A 87 -10.09 -1.52 -0.81
C VAL A 87 -11.29 -0.74 -0.26
N ALA A 88 -12.16 -1.38 0.53
CA ALA A 88 -13.28 -0.72 1.19
C ALA A 88 -12.79 0.37 2.15
N THR A 89 -11.79 0.06 2.98
CA THR A 89 -11.15 0.99 3.92
C THR A 89 -10.60 2.22 3.19
N LEU A 90 -9.85 2.04 2.10
CA LEU A 90 -9.26 3.15 1.35
C LEU A 90 -10.34 3.99 0.64
N ASN A 91 -11.39 3.36 0.09
CA ASN A 91 -12.50 4.09 -0.51
C ASN A 91 -13.29 4.91 0.52
N ASP A 92 -13.54 4.35 1.69
CA ASP A 92 -14.21 5.05 2.80
C ASP A 92 -13.37 6.26 3.26
N ALA A 93 -12.04 6.08 3.37
CA ALA A 93 -11.13 7.17 3.66
C ALA A 93 -11.22 8.32 2.65
N LYS A 94 -11.25 8.02 1.34
CA LYS A 94 -11.46 9.03 0.29
C LYS A 94 -12.84 9.68 0.38
N ALA A 95 -13.90 8.91 0.64
CA ALA A 95 -15.26 9.41 0.78
C ALA A 95 -15.39 10.39 1.95
N ARG A 96 -14.62 10.18 3.02
CA ARG A 96 -14.47 11.06 4.17
C ARG A 96 -13.60 12.30 3.91
N GLY A 97 -13.01 12.43 2.72
CA GLY A 97 -12.12 13.53 2.34
C GLY A 97 -10.70 13.42 2.85
N MET A 98 -10.27 12.23 3.33
CA MET A 98 -8.88 12.02 3.73
C MET A 98 -7.98 11.83 2.52
N GLN A 99 -6.79 12.43 2.55
CA GLN A 99 -5.75 12.17 1.56
C GLN A 99 -5.06 10.84 1.85
N ILE A 100 -4.73 10.07 0.82
CA ILE A 100 -4.06 8.77 0.95
C ILE A 100 -2.69 8.86 0.30
N TYR A 101 -1.67 8.49 1.06
CA TYR A 101 -0.29 8.40 0.62
C TYR A 101 0.22 6.97 0.85
N VAL A 102 1.07 6.46 -0.02
CA VAL A 102 1.66 5.11 0.15
C VAL A 102 3.07 5.19 0.73
N PHE A 103 3.30 4.47 1.82
CA PHE A 103 4.62 4.25 2.41
C PHE A 103 5.30 3.03 1.79
N CYS A 104 6.50 3.24 1.24
CA CYS A 104 7.32 2.20 0.60
C CYS A 104 6.51 1.38 -0.44
N PRO A 105 6.00 2.02 -1.52
CA PRO A 105 5.21 1.34 -2.55
C PRO A 105 6.00 0.24 -3.27
N ASP A 106 7.34 0.27 -3.22
CA ASP A 106 8.21 -0.70 -3.87
C ASP A 106 8.60 -1.91 -3.01
N ALA A 107 8.07 -2.01 -1.79
CA ALA A 107 8.43 -3.07 -0.86
C ALA A 107 7.77 -4.42 -1.16
N GLY A 108 8.55 -5.51 -1.13
CA GLY A 108 8.06 -6.89 -1.26
C GLY A 108 7.75 -7.36 -2.68
N GLN A 109 7.85 -6.47 -3.67
CA GLN A 109 7.39 -6.71 -5.05
C GLN A 109 8.54 -7.15 -5.99
N GLY A 110 9.23 -8.26 -5.69
CA GLY A 110 9.96 -9.01 -6.74
C GLY A 110 11.38 -8.58 -7.12
N PRO A 111 11.95 -9.15 -8.20
CA PRO A 111 13.34 -8.97 -8.60
C PRO A 111 13.60 -7.56 -9.18
N GLY A 112 14.85 -7.11 -9.04
CA GLY A 112 15.37 -5.90 -9.69
C GLY A 112 16.67 -6.23 -10.42
N GLY A 113 17.46 -5.22 -10.76
CA GLY A 113 18.84 -5.47 -11.19
C GLY A 113 19.74 -5.86 -10.02
N THR A 114 21.01 -6.08 -10.31
CA THR A 114 22.00 -6.55 -9.32
C THR A 114 22.66 -5.41 -8.54
N GLY A 115 22.44 -4.16 -8.96
CA GLY A 115 23.05 -2.97 -8.37
C GLY A 115 22.05 -2.10 -7.58
N HIS A 116 22.58 -1.07 -6.92
CA HIS A 116 21.78 -0.10 -6.20
C HIS A 116 20.96 0.76 -7.17
N ARG A 117 19.67 1.00 -6.89
CA ARG A 117 18.74 1.81 -7.70
C ARG A 117 19.16 3.24 -8.08
N LEU A 118 20.25 3.75 -7.50
CA LEU A 118 20.82 5.07 -7.87
C LEU A 118 21.94 4.96 -8.92
N ALA A 119 22.41 3.73 -9.21
CA ALA A 119 23.53 3.46 -10.10
C ALA A 119 23.24 2.32 -11.09
N ASP A 120 22.12 1.61 -10.94
CA ASP A 120 21.70 0.52 -11.81
C ASP A 120 20.32 0.82 -12.38
N GLU A 121 20.26 0.94 -13.71
CA GLU A 121 19.06 1.35 -14.44
C GLU A 121 17.93 0.31 -14.31
N THR A 122 18.28 -0.99 -14.31
CA THR A 122 17.30 -2.08 -14.13
C THR A 122 16.65 -2.02 -12.76
N SER A 123 17.43 -1.81 -11.68
CA SER A 123 16.89 -1.61 -10.33
C SER A 123 16.04 -0.35 -10.21
N LEU A 124 16.39 0.74 -10.91
CA LEU A 124 15.57 1.94 -10.95
C LEU A 124 14.24 1.69 -11.68
N ALA A 125 14.29 1.07 -12.86
CA ALA A 125 13.12 0.72 -13.65
C ALA A 125 12.16 -0.20 -12.88
N ALA A 126 12.68 -1.23 -12.22
CA ALA A 126 11.88 -2.11 -11.36
C ALA A 126 11.21 -1.34 -10.21
N ARG A 127 11.91 -0.40 -9.56
CA ARG A 127 11.33 0.43 -8.51
C ARG A 127 10.21 1.34 -9.04
N VAL A 128 10.40 1.94 -10.21
CA VAL A 128 9.38 2.78 -10.87
C VAL A 128 8.16 1.94 -11.24
N ALA A 129 8.36 0.74 -11.80
CA ALA A 129 7.30 -0.19 -12.18
C ALA A 129 6.41 -0.52 -10.97
N ARG A 130 7.00 -0.89 -9.83
CA ARG A 130 6.26 -1.21 -8.60
C ARG A 130 5.50 -0.01 -8.06
N GLY A 131 6.10 1.18 -8.14
CA GLY A 131 5.42 2.43 -7.79
C GLY A 131 4.16 2.63 -8.63
N LYS A 132 4.26 2.47 -9.96
CA LYS A 132 3.12 2.58 -10.87
C LYS A 132 2.07 1.49 -10.61
N ASP A 133 2.50 0.26 -10.39
CA ASP A 133 1.64 -0.90 -10.10
C ASP A 133 0.78 -0.68 -8.85
N VAL A 134 1.37 -0.17 -7.77
CA VAL A 134 0.63 0.23 -6.57
C VAL A 134 -0.40 1.33 -6.86
N MET A 135 -0.03 2.34 -7.65
CA MET A 135 -0.93 3.46 -7.96
C MET A 135 -2.06 3.08 -8.91
N GLU A 136 -1.90 2.02 -9.70
CA GLU A 136 -2.98 1.43 -10.52
C GLU A 136 -3.85 0.45 -9.72
N ALA A 137 -3.29 -0.22 -8.70
CA ALA A 137 -3.99 -1.21 -7.91
C ALA A 137 -4.95 -0.63 -6.85
N PHE A 138 -4.70 0.60 -6.37
CA PHE A 138 -5.43 1.21 -5.26
C PHE A 138 -6.01 2.59 -5.62
N PRO A 139 -7.12 3.01 -4.99
CA PRO A 139 -7.85 4.21 -5.35
C PRO A 139 -7.13 5.52 -5.01
#